data_AF-A0A2S2FE20-F1
#
_entry.id   AF-A0A2S2FE20-F1
#
_cell.length_a   1.000
_cell.length_b   1.000
_cell.length_c   1.000
_cell.angle_alpha   90.00
_cell.angle_beta   90.00
_cell.angle_gamma   90.00
#
_symmetry.space_group_name_H-M   'P 1'
#
loop_
_entity.id
_entity.type
_entity.pdbx_description
1 polymer ?
#
loop_
_entity_poly.entity_id
_entity_poly.type
_entity_poly.pdbx_seq_one_letter_code
_entity_poly.pdbx_strand_id
1 'polypeptide(L)'
;MKINDLKKELKKVGMYIFTFFFGYLVIGFFLNSNYPTYQYSFNLIKAYEVLRDGLTLSAYFLAPAVAFVLFNDWREQHNKSVKNDFALKVFNQFESLEKEIHNAGMIWIEMDHLVPDKFKNKLNLEYRPIYINDKLFKENEVLILSFFKKINDIQEEFNIFLDKLRYWGIVEKKQKEIFVIANSLLIRFGEVSAKNEDEESYSEYIQFLEITSSKVNQYNEFLNEISSIVIADLLMQLQEN
;
A
#
# COMPACT_ATOMS: atom_id res chain seq x y z
N MET A 1 8.90 -4.85 21.39
CA MET A 1 8.73 -4.76 22.87
C MET A 1 7.37 -4.16 23.10
N LYS A 2 6.47 -4.81 23.83
CA LYS A 2 5.07 -4.34 23.92
C LYS A 2 5.02 -2.99 24.64
N ILE A 3 4.10 -2.09 24.26
CA ILE A 3 3.91 -0.77 24.89
C ILE A 3 3.79 -0.87 26.43
N ASN A 4 3.19 -1.96 26.91
CA ASN A 4 3.05 -2.25 28.34
C ASN A 4 4.40 -2.54 29.03
N ASP A 5 5.38 -3.07 28.32
CA ASP A 5 6.72 -3.32 28.85
C ASP A 5 7.52 -2.01 28.90
N LEU A 6 7.40 -1.15 27.88
CA LEU A 6 8.01 0.19 27.86
C LEU A 6 7.46 1.11 28.97
N LYS A 7 6.14 1.11 29.19
CA LYS A 7 5.52 1.85 30.30
C LYS A 7 5.98 1.35 31.66
N LYS A 8 6.16 0.03 31.82
CA LYS A 8 6.70 -0.57 33.06
C LYS A 8 8.15 -0.15 33.28
N GLU A 9 8.99 -0.20 32.26
CA GLU A 9 10.38 0.23 32.35
C GLU A 9 10.50 1.74 32.65
N LEU A 10 9.67 2.59 32.02
CA LEU A 10 9.67 4.03 32.32
C LEU A 10 9.22 4.33 33.76
N LYS A 11 8.22 3.60 34.27
CA LYS A 11 7.78 3.70 35.67
C LYS A 11 8.90 3.28 36.63
N LYS A 12 9.64 2.22 36.28
CA LYS A 12 10.78 1.71 37.06
C LYS A 12 11.94 2.70 37.08
N VAL A 13 12.32 3.26 35.93
CA VAL A 13 13.35 4.31 35.82
C VAL A 13 12.93 5.56 36.61
N GLY A 14 11.67 6.00 36.49
CA GLY A 14 11.14 7.12 37.27
C GLY A 14 11.24 6.88 38.79
N MET A 15 10.96 5.66 39.25
CA MET A 15 11.09 5.28 40.66
C MET A 15 12.55 5.35 41.15
N TYR A 16 13.51 4.89 40.33
CA TYR A 16 14.93 4.98 40.65
C TYR A 16 15.43 6.43 40.65
N ILE A 17 15.02 7.25 39.69
CA ILE A 17 15.36 8.68 39.66
C ILE A 17 14.79 9.41 40.87
N PHE A 18 13.54 9.12 41.25
CA PHE A 18 12.93 9.69 42.46
C PHE A 18 13.69 9.29 43.74
N THR A 19 14.08 8.01 43.84
CA THR A 19 14.88 7.50 44.97
C THR A 19 16.27 8.15 45.00
N PHE A 20 16.91 8.29 43.83
CA PHE A 20 18.19 8.97 43.68
C PHE A 20 18.09 10.45 44.05
N PHE A 21 17.04 11.15 43.60
CA PHE A 21 16.77 12.54 43.94
C PHE A 21 16.64 12.70 45.46
N PHE A 22 15.85 11.85 46.13
CA PHE A 22 15.70 11.90 47.58
C PHE A 22 17.02 11.62 48.31
N GLY A 23 17.79 10.63 47.85
CA GLY A 23 19.14 10.34 48.39
C GLY A 23 20.11 11.51 48.20
N TYR A 24 20.10 12.14 47.03
CA TYR A 24 20.89 13.34 46.73
C TYR A 24 20.51 14.50 47.65
N LEU A 25 19.22 14.72 47.92
CA LEU A 25 18.79 15.75 48.87
C LEU A 25 19.31 15.46 50.28
N VAL A 26 19.16 14.23 50.79
CA VAL A 26 19.64 13.86 52.12
C VAL A 26 21.14 14.10 52.26
N ILE A 27 21.94 13.65 51.28
CA ILE A 27 23.39 13.84 51.28
C ILE A 27 23.75 15.32 51.12
N GLY A 28 23.10 16.03 50.20
CA GLY A 28 23.37 17.44 49.91
C GLY A 28 23.05 18.36 51.07
N PHE A 29 21.95 18.10 51.79
CA PHE A 29 21.63 18.81 53.03
C PHE A 29 22.57 18.44 54.17
N PHE A 30 22.96 17.18 54.29
CA PHE A 30 23.92 16.75 55.32
C PHE A 30 25.30 17.39 55.11
N LEU A 31 25.84 17.36 53.89
CA LEU A 31 27.13 17.98 53.54
C LEU A 31 27.12 19.50 53.66
N ASN A 32 25.98 20.16 53.37
CA ASN A 32 25.82 21.60 53.56
C ASN A 32 25.49 22.01 55.00
N SER A 33 25.23 21.05 55.89
CA SER A 33 25.04 21.30 57.32
C SER A 33 26.40 21.32 58.01
N ASN A 34 26.68 22.35 58.82
CA ASN A 34 27.90 22.41 59.63
C ASN A 34 27.78 21.48 60.85
N TYR A 35 27.78 20.18 60.62
CA TYR A 35 27.73 19.16 61.66
C TYR A 35 29.12 18.99 62.33
N PRO A 36 29.27 18.94 63.68
CA PRO A 36 28.28 19.14 64.74
C PRO A 36 28.57 20.40 65.55
N THR A 37 27.86 21.51 65.33
CA THR A 37 27.73 22.56 66.36
C THR A 37 26.30 23.08 66.44
N TYR A 38 25.83 23.20 67.68
CA TYR A 38 24.45 23.50 68.06
C TYR A 38 24.10 24.95 67.76
N GLN A 39 22.87 25.16 67.28
CA GLN A 39 22.25 26.39 66.75
C GLN A 39 22.51 26.63 65.25
N TYR A 40 21.57 26.16 64.42
CA TYR A 40 21.60 26.39 62.98
C TYR A 40 20.34 27.12 62.53
N SER A 41 20.51 28.27 61.87
CA SER A 41 19.45 28.89 61.06
C SER A 41 19.42 28.21 59.69
N PHE A 42 18.26 27.71 59.27
CA PHE A 42 18.09 27.12 57.94
C PHE A 42 18.53 28.10 56.85
N ASN A 43 19.57 27.74 56.08
CA ASN A 43 20.06 28.58 55.00
C ASN A 43 19.25 28.33 53.72
N LEU A 44 18.29 29.23 53.47
CA LEU A 44 17.39 29.16 52.32
C LEU A 44 18.12 29.15 50.97
N ILE A 45 19.26 29.83 50.86
CA ILE A 45 20.06 29.91 49.62
C ILE A 45 20.68 28.54 49.32
N LYS A 46 21.35 27.93 50.30
CA LYS A 46 21.93 26.58 50.14
C LYS A 46 20.87 25.52 49.91
N ALA A 47 19.71 25.64 50.56
CA ALA A 47 18.60 24.73 50.34
C ALA A 47 18.04 24.81 48.91
N TYR A 48 17.93 26.04 48.37
CA TYR A 48 17.53 26.27 47.00
C TYR A 48 18.55 25.67 46.01
N GLU A 49 19.85 25.84 46.24
CA GLU A 49 20.90 25.27 45.39
C GLU A 49 20.83 23.73 45.34
N VAL A 50 20.74 23.07 46.49
CA VAL A 50 20.62 21.60 46.57
C VAL A 50 19.35 21.10 45.88
N LEU A 51 18.20 21.78 46.06
CA LEU A 51 16.97 21.42 45.37
C LEU A 51 17.07 21.60 43.86
N ARG A 52 17.61 22.74 43.40
CA ARG A 52 17.80 23.06 41.98
C ARG A 52 18.73 22.04 41.31
N ASP A 53 19.85 21.74 41.94
CA ASP A 53 20.85 20.83 41.38
C ASP A 53 20.33 19.39 41.35
N GLY A 54 19.58 18.97 42.39
CA GLY A 54 18.91 17.67 42.41
C GLY A 54 17.85 17.53 41.32
N LEU A 55 17.03 18.57 41.09
CA LEU A 55 16.05 18.59 40.01
C LEU A 55 16.71 18.60 38.64
N THR A 56 17.81 19.34 38.48
CA THR A 56 18.58 19.42 37.24
C THR A 56 19.19 18.07 36.89
N LEU A 57 19.83 17.40 37.86
CA LEU A 57 20.36 16.05 37.70
C LEU A 57 19.25 15.06 37.35
N SER A 58 18.12 15.11 38.07
CA SER A 58 16.98 14.25 37.81
C SER A 58 16.43 14.44 36.40
N ALA A 59 16.29 15.69 35.94
CA ALA A 59 15.87 16.02 34.58
C ALA A 59 16.88 15.52 33.53
N TYR A 60 18.19 15.63 33.81
CA TYR A 60 19.25 15.16 32.92
C TYR A 60 19.16 13.65 32.65
N PHE A 61 18.72 12.86 33.63
CA PHE A 61 18.50 11.41 33.45
C PHE A 61 17.10 11.08 32.92
N LEU A 62 16.07 11.84 33.31
CA LEU A 62 14.69 11.56 32.93
C LEU A 62 14.39 11.96 31.48
N ALA A 63 14.93 13.07 30.99
CA ALA A 63 14.69 13.55 29.63
C ALA A 63 15.16 12.55 28.54
N PRO A 64 16.38 11.97 28.60
CA PRO A 64 16.79 10.93 27.64
C PRO A 64 15.90 9.68 27.70
N ALA A 65 15.46 9.26 28.89
CA ALA A 65 14.58 8.09 29.05
C ALA A 65 13.20 8.31 28.41
N VAL A 66 12.61 9.49 28.63
CA VAL A 66 11.34 9.89 27.99
C VAL A 66 11.51 10.02 26.48
N ALA A 67 12.59 10.66 26.02
CA ALA A 67 12.89 10.80 24.59
C ALA A 67 13.04 9.44 23.91
N PHE A 68 13.69 8.47 24.56
CA PHE A 68 13.83 7.11 24.03
C PHE A 68 12.48 6.41 23.87
N VAL A 69 11.57 6.53 24.85
CA VAL A 69 10.24 5.93 24.76
C VAL A 69 9.40 6.59 23.66
N LEU A 70 9.40 7.92 23.61
CA LEU A 70 8.71 8.66 22.54
C LEU A 70 9.25 8.31 21.16
N PHE A 71 10.58 8.19 21.01
CA PHE A 71 11.18 7.83 19.74
C PHE A 71 10.82 6.41 19.30
N ASN A 72 10.77 5.45 20.22
CA ASN A 72 10.38 4.08 19.88
C ASN A 72 8.90 3.99 19.46
N ASP A 73 8.00 4.66 20.18
CA ASP A 73 6.58 4.71 19.82
C ASP A 73 6.37 5.42 18.47
N TRP A 74 7.01 6.57 18.28
CA TRP A 74 7.01 7.29 17.00
C TRP A 74 7.55 6.42 15.86
N ARG A 75 8.67 5.72 16.06
CA ARG A 75 9.26 4.83 15.05
C ARG A 75 8.33 3.69 14.67
N GLU A 76 7.64 3.08 15.65
CA GLU A 76 6.68 2.01 15.38
C GLU A 76 5.49 2.54 14.56
N GLN A 77 4.90 3.66 14.98
CA GLN A 77 3.81 4.30 14.26
C GLN A 77 4.23 4.74 12.85
N HIS A 78 5.41 5.34 12.71
CA HIS A 78 5.94 5.77 11.43
C HIS A 78 6.16 4.59 10.48
N ASN A 79 6.74 3.49 10.97
CA ASN A 79 6.92 2.28 10.15
C ASN A 79 5.57 1.71 9.71
N LYS A 80 4.56 1.68 10.58
CA LYS A 80 3.20 1.25 10.22
C LYS A 80 2.57 2.16 9.17
N SER A 81 2.67 3.48 9.35
CA SER A 81 2.18 4.46 8.36
C SER A 81 2.83 4.27 7.00
N VAL A 82 4.15 4.09 6.96
CA VAL A 82 4.88 3.86 5.70
C VAL A 82 4.38 2.58 5.03
N LYS A 83 4.24 1.48 5.78
CA LYS A 83 3.71 0.21 5.24
C LYS A 83 2.31 0.39 4.63
N ASN A 84 1.41 1.06 5.35
CA ASN A 84 0.06 1.33 4.87
C ASN A 84 0.06 2.21 3.62
N ASP A 85 0.91 3.23 3.55
CA ASP A 85 1.04 4.09 2.36
C ASP A 85 1.47 3.29 1.13
N PHE A 86 2.37 2.32 1.29
CA PHE A 86 2.78 1.44 0.18
C PHE A 86 1.67 0.44 -0.19
N ALA A 87 0.96 -0.11 0.79
CA ALA A 87 -0.18 -1.00 0.53
C ALA A 87 -1.29 -0.27 -0.25
N LEU A 88 -1.65 0.95 0.18
CA LEU A 88 -2.62 1.80 -0.51
C LEU A 88 -2.19 2.14 -1.94
N LYS A 89 -0.88 2.37 -2.18
CA LYS A 89 -0.38 2.57 -3.54
C LYS A 89 -0.58 1.35 -4.44
N VAL A 90 -0.44 0.14 -3.90
CA VAL A 90 -0.72 -1.09 -4.65
C VAL A 90 -2.22 -1.20 -4.94
N PHE A 91 -3.06 -0.96 -3.93
CA PHE A 91 -4.52 -1.02 -4.08
C PHE A 91 -5.05 -0.01 -5.11
N ASN A 92 -4.67 1.27 -5.00
CA ASN A 92 -5.10 2.30 -5.94
C ASN A 92 -4.63 2.01 -7.38
N GLN A 93 -3.46 1.37 -7.51
CA GLN A 93 -2.94 0.97 -8.81
C GLN A 93 -3.73 -0.21 -9.40
N PHE A 94 -4.18 -1.14 -8.56
CA PHE A 94 -5.11 -2.19 -8.96
C PHE A 94 -6.46 -1.60 -9.42
N GLU A 95 -7.03 -0.63 -8.70
CA GLU A 95 -8.26 0.06 -9.14
C GLU A 95 -8.07 0.78 -10.49
N SER A 96 -6.88 1.32 -10.73
CA SER A 96 -6.55 1.96 -12.01
C SER A 96 -6.52 0.95 -13.16
N LEU A 97 -5.91 -0.22 -12.93
CA LEU A 97 -5.93 -1.34 -13.89
C LEU A 97 -7.35 -1.85 -14.15
N GLU A 98 -8.15 -2.04 -13.09
CA GLU A 98 -9.56 -2.44 -13.19
C GLU A 98 -10.37 -1.46 -14.05
N LYS A 99 -10.18 -0.16 -13.82
CA LYS A 99 -10.84 0.89 -14.58
C LYS A 99 -10.52 0.83 -16.08
N GLU A 100 -9.27 0.58 -16.45
CA GLU A 100 -8.90 0.48 -17.87
C GLU A 100 -9.47 -0.76 -18.55
N ILE A 101 -9.54 -1.90 -17.84
CA ILE A 101 -10.20 -3.11 -18.33
C ILE A 101 -11.71 -2.88 -18.49
N HIS A 102 -12.35 -2.20 -17.52
CA HIS A 102 -13.75 -1.82 -17.62
C HIS A 102 -14.02 -0.91 -18.83
N ASN A 103 -13.17 0.11 -19.04
CA ASN A 103 -13.27 1.00 -20.20
C ASN A 103 -13.14 0.24 -21.53
N ALA A 104 -12.23 -0.73 -21.62
CA ALA A 104 -12.12 -1.59 -22.80
C ALA A 104 -13.41 -2.39 -23.05
N GLY A 105 -14.02 -2.92 -21.99
CA GLY A 105 -15.32 -3.59 -22.05
C GLY A 105 -16.46 -2.67 -22.53
N MET A 106 -16.49 -1.41 -22.06
CA MET A 106 -17.47 -0.43 -22.52
C MET A 106 -17.33 -0.11 -24.01
N ILE A 107 -16.09 0.09 -24.49
CA ILE A 107 -15.83 0.29 -25.93
C ILE A 107 -16.25 -0.95 -26.73
N TRP A 108 -15.99 -2.15 -26.23
CA TRP A 108 -16.45 -3.38 -26.87
C TRP A 108 -17.99 -3.43 -26.98
N ILE A 109 -18.71 -3.06 -25.93
CA ILE A 109 -20.19 -2.96 -25.98
C ILE A 109 -20.63 -1.98 -27.05
N GLU A 110 -19.99 -0.80 -27.13
CA GLU A 110 -20.29 0.19 -28.18
C GLU A 110 -20.04 -0.38 -29.58
N MET A 111 -18.93 -1.09 -29.78
CA MET A 111 -18.61 -1.76 -31.05
C MET A 111 -19.64 -2.83 -31.41
N ASP A 112 -20.10 -3.64 -30.45
CA ASP A 112 -21.13 -4.66 -30.69
C ASP A 112 -22.49 -4.05 -31.06
N HIS A 113 -22.83 -2.88 -30.51
CA HIS A 113 -24.07 -2.17 -30.87
C HIS A 113 -24.06 -1.59 -32.29
N LEU A 114 -22.89 -1.41 -32.90
CA LEU A 114 -22.81 -0.97 -34.29
C LEU A 114 -23.37 -2.03 -35.25
N VAL A 115 -23.33 -3.31 -34.87
CA VAL A 115 -23.81 -4.40 -35.73
C VAL A 115 -25.31 -4.58 -35.57
N PRO A 116 -26.11 -4.42 -36.63
CA PRO A 116 -27.53 -4.76 -36.59
C PRO A 116 -27.75 -6.21 -36.16
N ASP A 117 -28.72 -6.45 -35.27
CA ASP A 117 -29.01 -7.80 -34.71
C ASP A 117 -29.22 -8.86 -35.79
N LYS A 118 -29.83 -8.45 -36.91
CA LYS A 118 -30.06 -9.34 -38.06
C LYS A 118 -28.79 -9.87 -38.71
N PHE A 119 -27.65 -9.20 -38.54
CA PHE A 119 -26.35 -9.62 -39.05
C PHE A 119 -25.52 -10.36 -38.01
N LYS A 120 -25.94 -10.40 -36.73
CA LYS A 120 -25.22 -11.14 -35.67
C LYS A 120 -25.40 -12.65 -35.77
N ASN A 121 -26.55 -13.12 -36.28
CA ASN A 121 -26.85 -14.54 -36.39
C ASN A 121 -26.69 -15.04 -37.83
N LYS A 122 -25.70 -15.92 -38.05
CA LYS A 122 -25.45 -16.57 -39.35
C LYS A 122 -26.63 -17.41 -39.88
N LEU A 123 -27.56 -17.81 -39.01
CA LEU A 123 -28.77 -18.53 -39.37
C LEU A 123 -29.92 -17.61 -39.79
N ASN A 124 -29.76 -16.29 -39.69
CA ASN A 124 -30.77 -15.33 -40.13
C ASN A 124 -30.80 -15.27 -41.66
N LEU A 125 -32.00 -15.26 -42.24
CA LEU A 125 -32.20 -15.13 -43.70
C LEU A 125 -31.68 -13.79 -44.24
N GLU A 126 -31.60 -12.76 -43.40
CA GLU A 126 -31.02 -11.46 -43.74
C GLU A 126 -29.53 -11.35 -43.40
N TYR A 127 -28.86 -12.45 -43.01
CA TYR A 127 -27.44 -12.41 -42.69
C TYR A 127 -26.63 -11.88 -43.88
N ARG A 128 -25.80 -10.89 -43.59
CA ARG A 128 -24.79 -10.40 -44.51
C ARG A 128 -23.46 -10.32 -43.75
N PRO A 129 -22.38 -10.92 -44.26
CA PRO A 129 -21.05 -10.77 -43.66
C PRO A 129 -20.60 -9.31 -43.76
N ILE A 130 -20.11 -8.78 -42.63
CA ILE A 130 -19.51 -7.45 -42.54
C ILE A 130 -18.00 -7.63 -42.59
N TYR A 131 -17.40 -7.38 -43.74
CA TYR A 131 -15.94 -7.44 -43.89
C TYR A 131 -15.27 -6.17 -43.36
N ILE A 132 -13.97 -6.22 -43.09
CA ILE A 132 -13.16 -5.06 -42.64
C ILE A 132 -13.26 -3.87 -43.61
N ASN A 133 -13.48 -4.13 -44.91
CA ASN A 133 -13.62 -3.09 -45.91
C ASN A 133 -15.03 -2.47 -45.98
N ASP A 134 -15.99 -2.98 -45.21
CA ASP A 134 -17.36 -2.48 -45.18
C ASP A 134 -17.40 -1.03 -44.64
N LYS A 135 -18.38 -0.26 -45.10
CA LYS A 135 -18.58 1.13 -44.71
C LYS A 135 -18.74 1.27 -43.19
N LEU A 136 -19.43 0.31 -42.56
CA LEU A 136 -19.64 0.28 -41.12
C LEU A 136 -18.31 0.25 -40.34
N PHE A 137 -17.33 -0.51 -40.83
CA PHE A 137 -16.01 -0.58 -40.21
C PHE A 137 -15.25 0.73 -40.39
N LYS A 138 -15.20 1.26 -41.61
CA LYS A 138 -14.45 2.49 -41.95
C LYS A 138 -14.99 3.72 -41.22
N GLU A 139 -16.30 3.83 -41.07
CA GLU A 139 -16.91 4.97 -40.35
C GLU A 139 -16.64 4.92 -38.84
N ASN A 140 -16.33 3.75 -38.29
CA ASN A 140 -16.11 3.54 -36.86
C ASN A 140 -14.66 3.14 -36.52
N GLU A 141 -13.72 3.36 -37.43
CA GLU A 141 -12.30 3.04 -37.25
C GLU A 141 -11.72 3.66 -35.98
N VAL A 142 -12.13 4.89 -35.64
CA VAL A 142 -11.70 5.59 -34.43
C VAL A 142 -12.06 4.82 -33.16
N LEU A 143 -13.27 4.24 -33.11
CA LEU A 143 -13.72 3.45 -31.96
C LEU A 143 -12.88 2.17 -31.83
N ILE A 144 -12.60 1.49 -32.93
CA ILE A 144 -11.77 0.29 -32.98
C ILE A 144 -10.35 0.58 -32.52
N LEU A 145 -9.75 1.67 -33.01
CA LEU A 145 -8.43 2.13 -32.58
C LEU A 145 -8.42 2.50 -31.09
N SER A 146 -9.52 3.05 -30.57
CA SER A 146 -9.64 3.36 -29.15
C SER A 146 -9.65 2.10 -28.27
N PHE A 147 -10.23 0.99 -28.74
CA PHE A 147 -10.14 -0.30 -28.05
C PHE A 147 -8.68 -0.78 -27.98
N PHE A 148 -7.96 -0.79 -29.10
CA PHE A 148 -6.54 -1.19 -29.11
C PHE A 148 -5.67 -0.29 -28.24
N LYS A 149 -5.95 1.01 -28.21
CA LYS A 149 -5.31 1.93 -27.28
C LYS A 149 -5.54 1.48 -25.83
N LYS A 150 -6.77 1.12 -25.46
CA LYS A 150 -7.06 0.63 -24.11
C LYS A 150 -6.33 -0.66 -23.77
N ILE A 151 -6.13 -1.57 -24.71
CA ILE A 151 -5.29 -2.76 -24.49
C ILE A 151 -3.84 -2.36 -24.13
N ASN A 152 -3.28 -1.35 -24.78
CA ASN A 152 -1.96 -0.84 -24.43
C ASN A 152 -1.95 -0.15 -23.06
N ASP A 153 -2.98 0.65 -22.76
CA ASP A 153 -3.13 1.32 -21.46
C ASP A 153 -3.19 0.26 -20.33
N ILE A 154 -3.93 -0.85 -20.52
CA ILE A 154 -3.98 -1.99 -19.58
C ILE A 154 -2.58 -2.58 -19.32
N GLN A 155 -1.78 -2.75 -20.38
CA GLN A 155 -0.42 -3.25 -20.27
C GLN A 155 0.49 -2.28 -19.48
N GLU A 156 0.36 -0.98 -19.69
CA GLU A 156 1.09 0.03 -18.93
C GLU A 156 0.70 -0.01 -17.44
N GLU A 157 -0.60 0.03 -17.14
CA GLU A 157 -1.11 -0.01 -15.77
C GLU A 157 -0.71 -1.30 -15.03
N PHE A 158 -0.68 -2.44 -15.73
CA PHE A 158 -0.22 -3.70 -15.16
C PHE A 158 1.28 -3.70 -14.82
N ASN A 159 2.12 -3.12 -15.68
CA ASN A 159 3.55 -2.99 -15.39
C ASN A 159 3.78 -2.10 -14.17
N ILE A 160 3.06 -0.98 -14.07
CA ILE A 160 3.12 -0.09 -12.90
C ILE A 160 2.64 -0.85 -11.65
N PHE A 161 1.55 -1.62 -11.75
CA PHE A 161 1.06 -2.48 -10.66
C PHE A 161 2.14 -3.43 -10.14
N LEU A 162 2.82 -4.16 -11.02
CA LEU A 162 3.90 -5.07 -10.62
C LEU A 162 5.03 -4.35 -9.91
N ASP A 163 5.39 -3.14 -10.34
CA ASP A 163 6.42 -2.34 -9.67
C ASP A 163 5.97 -1.91 -8.27
N LYS A 164 4.73 -1.40 -8.11
CA LYS A 164 4.19 -1.06 -6.78
C LYS A 164 4.18 -2.28 -5.87
N LEU A 165 3.75 -3.43 -6.39
CA LEU A 165 3.69 -4.69 -5.65
C LEU A 165 5.07 -5.11 -5.16
N ARG A 166 6.09 -5.05 -6.02
CA ARG A 166 7.49 -5.35 -5.66
C ARG A 166 8.00 -4.41 -4.57
N TYR A 167 7.76 -3.11 -4.69
CA TYR A 167 8.16 -2.14 -3.66
C TYR A 167 7.48 -2.40 -2.32
N TRP A 168 6.18 -2.72 -2.33
CA TRP A 168 5.47 -3.11 -1.12
C TRP A 168 6.08 -4.37 -0.49
N GLY A 169 6.42 -5.39 -1.28
CA GLY A 169 7.14 -6.57 -0.82
C GLY A 169 8.48 -6.29 -0.16
N ILE A 170 9.19 -5.22 -0.59
CA ILE A 170 10.43 -4.76 0.06
C ILE A 170 10.14 -4.19 1.45
N VAL A 171 9.12 -3.34 1.56
CA VAL A 171 8.74 -2.66 2.81
C VAL A 171 8.19 -3.64 3.84
N GLU A 172 7.44 -4.65 3.40
CA GLU A 172 6.91 -5.73 4.24
C GLU A 172 7.93 -6.82 4.59
N LYS A 173 9.13 -6.77 4.00
CA LYS A 173 10.14 -7.84 4.12
C LYS A 173 9.66 -9.21 3.61
N LYS A 174 8.78 -9.18 2.61
CA LYS A 174 8.20 -10.35 1.92
C LYS A 174 8.75 -10.52 0.50
N GLN A 175 9.98 -10.06 0.22
CA GLN A 175 10.51 -9.96 -1.14
C GLN A 175 10.47 -11.28 -1.90
N LYS A 176 10.77 -12.40 -1.23
CA LYS A 176 10.78 -13.73 -1.87
C LYS A 176 9.38 -14.19 -2.27
N GLU A 177 8.41 -14.03 -1.38
CA GLU A 177 7.01 -14.38 -1.62
C GLU A 177 6.42 -13.53 -2.76
N ILE A 178 6.64 -12.22 -2.68
CA ILE A 178 6.15 -11.27 -3.67
C ILE A 178 6.83 -11.46 -5.02
N PHE A 179 8.09 -11.87 -5.06
CA PHE A 179 8.75 -12.23 -6.32
C PHE A 179 8.07 -13.42 -7.01
N VAL A 180 7.68 -14.45 -6.25
CA VAL A 180 6.96 -15.62 -6.79
C VAL A 180 5.60 -15.19 -7.35
N ILE A 181 4.83 -14.41 -6.57
CA ILE A 181 3.52 -13.88 -7.00
C ILE A 181 3.66 -12.97 -8.23
N ALA A 182 4.60 -12.03 -8.24
CA ALA A 182 4.78 -11.13 -9.37
C ALA A 182 5.16 -11.88 -10.66
N ASN A 183 5.97 -12.94 -10.56
CA ASN A 183 6.31 -13.76 -11.72
C ASN A 183 5.13 -14.60 -12.20
N SER A 184 4.33 -15.18 -11.30
CA SER A 184 3.13 -15.91 -11.72
C SER A 184 2.13 -14.99 -12.41
N LEU A 185 1.93 -13.78 -11.88
CA LEU A 185 1.08 -12.77 -12.51
C LEU A 185 1.63 -12.30 -13.86
N LEU A 186 2.94 -12.13 -13.99
CA LEU A 186 3.57 -11.74 -15.25
C LEU A 186 3.39 -12.82 -16.33
N ILE A 187 3.59 -14.10 -15.99
CA ILE A 187 3.37 -15.22 -16.91
C ILE A 187 1.90 -15.24 -17.34
N ARG A 188 0.99 -15.18 -16.37
CA ARG A 188 -0.46 -15.19 -16.62
C ARG A 188 -0.91 -14.01 -17.47
N PHE A 189 -0.42 -12.81 -17.19
CA PHE A 189 -0.69 -11.64 -18.02
C PHE A 189 -0.13 -11.82 -19.44
N GLY A 190 1.04 -12.44 -19.57
CA GLY A 190 1.61 -12.81 -20.87
C GLY A 190 0.67 -13.73 -21.68
N GLU A 191 0.04 -14.71 -21.04
CA GLU A 191 -0.97 -15.58 -21.67
C GLU A 191 -2.21 -14.81 -22.14
N VAL A 192 -2.72 -13.89 -21.31
CA VAL A 192 -3.92 -13.09 -21.62
C VAL A 192 -3.63 -12.01 -22.69
N SER A 193 -2.44 -11.43 -22.65
CA SER A 193 -2.02 -10.36 -23.56
C SER A 193 -1.44 -10.87 -24.87
N ALA A 194 -1.01 -12.14 -24.93
CA ALA A 194 -0.49 -12.76 -26.13
C ALA A 194 -1.44 -12.52 -27.31
N LYS A 195 -0.85 -12.11 -28.44
CA LYS A 195 -1.53 -12.15 -29.71
C LYS A 195 -1.46 -13.60 -30.17
N ASN A 196 -2.58 -14.29 -30.21
CA ASN A 196 -2.63 -15.56 -30.94
C ASN A 196 -2.57 -15.20 -32.42
N GLU A 197 -1.35 -15.13 -32.99
CA GLU A 197 -1.13 -14.74 -34.39
C GLU A 197 -1.89 -15.65 -35.39
N ASP A 198 -2.23 -16.88 -34.98
CA ASP A 198 -3.03 -17.82 -35.77
C ASP A 198 -4.56 -17.68 -35.56
N GLU A 199 -5.03 -17.03 -34.47
CA GLU A 199 -6.46 -16.82 -34.15
C GLU A 199 -6.94 -15.37 -34.37
N GLU A 200 -6.03 -14.39 -34.38
CA GLU A 200 -6.35 -12.96 -34.59
C GLU A 200 -6.44 -12.57 -36.08
N SER A 201 -6.43 -13.54 -37.00
CA SER A 201 -6.80 -13.31 -38.40
C SER A 201 -8.32 -13.31 -38.54
N TYR A 202 -8.92 -12.13 -38.39
CA TYR A 202 -10.34 -11.94 -38.67
C TYR A 202 -10.53 -11.44 -40.10
N SER A 203 -11.46 -12.09 -40.81
CA SER A 203 -11.92 -11.61 -42.12
C SER A 203 -13.20 -10.78 -42.00
N GLU A 204 -13.97 -11.04 -40.93
CA GLU A 204 -15.26 -10.44 -40.64
C GLU A 204 -15.25 -9.67 -39.32
N TYR A 205 -16.03 -8.60 -39.23
CA TYR A 205 -16.16 -7.78 -38.04
C TYR A 205 -16.78 -8.54 -36.86
N ILE A 206 -17.69 -9.48 -37.12
CA ILE A 206 -18.25 -10.35 -36.06
C ILE A 206 -17.17 -11.21 -35.42
N GLN A 207 -16.26 -11.79 -36.21
CA GLN A 207 -15.13 -12.56 -35.67
C GLN A 207 -14.24 -11.69 -34.79
N PHE A 208 -13.97 -10.46 -35.24
CA PHE A 208 -13.24 -9.47 -34.43
C PHE A 208 -13.94 -9.18 -33.10
N LEU A 209 -15.27 -8.99 -33.09
CA LEU A 209 -16.04 -8.76 -31.88
C LEU A 209 -16.01 -9.97 -30.93
N GLU A 210 -16.09 -11.19 -31.44
CA GLU A 210 -16.00 -12.42 -30.64
C GLU A 210 -14.62 -12.55 -29.99
N ILE A 211 -13.54 -12.33 -30.76
CA ILE A 211 -12.16 -12.38 -30.26
C ILE A 211 -11.94 -11.32 -29.18
N THR A 212 -12.35 -10.08 -29.43
CA THR A 212 -12.19 -8.99 -28.47
C THR A 212 -13.05 -9.17 -27.22
N SER A 213 -14.26 -9.74 -27.34
CA SER A 213 -15.10 -10.12 -26.20
C SER A 213 -14.39 -11.14 -25.31
N SER A 214 -13.89 -12.22 -25.92
CA SER A 214 -13.11 -13.25 -25.23
C SER A 214 -11.92 -12.64 -24.48
N LYS A 215 -11.19 -11.72 -25.14
CA LYS A 215 -10.03 -11.04 -24.55
C LYS A 215 -10.40 -10.17 -23.35
N VAL A 216 -11.50 -9.40 -23.43
CA VAL A 216 -12.01 -8.62 -22.29
C VAL A 216 -12.40 -9.54 -21.13
N ASN A 217 -13.03 -10.69 -21.41
CA ASN A 217 -13.39 -11.66 -20.36
C ASN A 217 -12.15 -12.25 -19.69
N GLN A 218 -11.12 -12.60 -20.46
CA GLN A 218 -9.85 -13.09 -19.90
C GLN A 218 -9.16 -12.04 -19.01
N TYR A 219 -9.20 -10.76 -19.38
CA TYR A 219 -8.71 -9.69 -18.52
C TYR A 219 -9.51 -9.57 -17.21
N ASN A 220 -10.84 -9.72 -17.27
CA ASN A 220 -11.68 -9.71 -16.06
C ASN A 220 -11.40 -10.92 -15.14
N GLU A 221 -11.22 -12.11 -15.72
CA GLU A 221 -10.80 -13.30 -14.97
C GLU A 221 -9.45 -13.07 -14.29
N PHE A 222 -8.49 -12.50 -15.02
CA PHE A 222 -7.18 -12.14 -14.49
C PHE A 222 -7.24 -11.11 -13.34
N LEU A 223 -8.12 -10.10 -13.44
CA LEU A 223 -8.36 -9.18 -12.33
C LEU A 223 -8.88 -9.89 -11.07
N ASN A 224 -9.80 -10.84 -11.24
CA ASN A 224 -10.31 -11.64 -10.11
C ASN A 224 -9.19 -12.48 -9.47
N GLU A 225 -8.30 -13.04 -10.28
CA GLU A 225 -7.10 -13.74 -9.80
C GLU A 225 -6.21 -12.79 -8.96
N ILE A 226 -5.85 -11.60 -9.49
CA ILE A 226 -5.08 -10.60 -8.73
C ILE A 226 -5.79 -10.23 -7.42
N SER A 227 -7.10 -10.00 -7.49
CA SER A 227 -7.90 -9.62 -6.32
C SER A 227 -7.81 -10.67 -5.21
N SER A 228 -7.93 -11.95 -5.58
CA SER A 228 -7.89 -13.07 -4.64
C SER A 228 -6.50 -13.33 -4.06
N ILE A 229 -5.43 -13.18 -4.86
CA ILE A 229 -4.06 -13.55 -4.47
C ILE A 229 -3.38 -12.39 -3.72
N VAL A 230 -3.63 -11.16 -4.15
CA VAL A 230 -2.90 -9.97 -3.67
C VAL A 230 -3.80 -9.07 -2.85
N ILE A 231 -4.93 -8.64 -3.41
CA ILE A 231 -5.70 -7.54 -2.83
C ILE A 231 -6.42 -7.98 -1.55
N ALA A 232 -6.95 -9.20 -1.50
CA ALA A 232 -7.59 -9.75 -0.31
C ALA A 232 -6.63 -9.79 0.90
N ASP A 233 -5.42 -10.33 0.72
CA ASP A 233 -4.40 -10.38 1.77
C ASP A 233 -3.94 -8.96 2.17
N LEU A 234 -3.75 -8.07 1.19
CA LEU A 234 -3.34 -6.70 1.43
C LEU A 234 -4.38 -5.91 2.25
N LEU A 235 -5.67 -6.07 1.94
CA LEU A 235 -6.76 -5.42 2.67
C LEU A 235 -6.92 -5.98 4.09
N MET A 236 -6.75 -7.29 4.28
CA MET A 236 -6.74 -7.88 5.63
C MET A 236 -5.62 -7.29 6.48
N GLN A 237 -4.42 -7.14 5.91
CA GLN A 237 -3.28 -6.54 6.62
C GLN A 237 -3.48 -5.05 6.95
N LEU A 238 -4.28 -4.34 6.17
CA LEU A 238 -4.67 -2.96 6.49
C LEU A 238 -5.70 -2.88 7.62
N GLN A 239 -6.54 -3.90 7.82
CA GLN A 239 -7.58 -3.93 8.86
C GLN A 239 -7.08 -4.44 10.21
N GLU A 240 -6.07 -5.33 10.22
CA GLU A 240 -5.51 -5.92 11.45
C GLU A 240 -4.48 -5.02 12.18
N ASN A 241 -4.09 -3.89 11.58
CA ASN A 241 -3.06 -2.98 12.09
C ASN A 241 -3.58 -1.68 12.71
#